data_AF-A0A8B6GF32-F1
#
_entry.id   AF-A0A8B6GF32-F1
#
_cell.length_a   1.000
_cell.length_b   1.000
_cell.length_c   1.000
_cell.angle_alpha   90.00
_cell.angle_beta   90.00
_cell.angle_gamma   90.00
#
_symmetry.space_group_name_H-M   'P 1'
#
loop_
_entity.id
_entity.type
_entity.pdbx_description
1 polymer ?
#
loop_
_entity_poly.entity_id
_entity_poly.type
_entity_poly.pdbx_seq_one_letter_code
_entity_poly.pdbx_strand_id
1 'polypeptide(L)'
;MKLEVEQELNIRQKKVRDVKWYLNVRVDMVRNIDNGTKEKTAPHFRSKTYTSLENDDNDHNLNEAFQKMNGSLEEFIHKKSNWIVNNVLGLAVNTVKYSPISGSSYMKLPSKLYSSLSITNIKNEDRKCFLWSVLAALHPVERNPDRVSHYMKYEDSLNLTGFDFPVSLSKVEKFEKQNSLSINVFGWEDGEVFPLYMTKMSNGSNEIDLLYLSNDENSYYCWITNLSRFLGHTHNKSHTKLHYCHRYLHGFMYINYIVNDSIFKKYNTQKRVKMIF
;
A
#
# COMPACT_ATOMS: atom_id res chain seq x y z
N MET A 1 18.85 -1.97 22.92
CA MET A 1 17.78 -1.68 21.94
C MET A 1 17.77 -2.61 20.73
N LYS A 2 18.71 -2.55 19.76
CA LYS A 2 18.61 -3.40 18.55
C LYS A 2 18.58 -4.90 18.89
N LEU A 3 19.49 -5.37 19.74
CA LEU A 3 19.54 -6.77 20.19
C LEU A 3 18.26 -7.21 20.93
N GLU A 4 17.65 -6.31 21.72
CA GLU A 4 16.40 -6.60 22.45
C GLU A 4 15.21 -6.70 21.49
N VAL A 5 15.17 -5.85 20.46
CA VAL A 5 14.15 -5.91 19.40
C VAL A 5 14.28 -7.21 18.60
N GLU A 6 15.50 -7.62 18.29
CA GLU A 6 15.78 -8.87 17.60
C GLU A 6 15.34 -10.08 18.44
N GLN A 7 15.67 -10.10 19.73
CA GLN A 7 15.23 -11.15 20.66
C GLN A 7 13.70 -11.23 20.75
N GLU A 8 13.02 -10.08 20.89
CA GLU A 8 11.56 -10.01 20.97
C GLU A 8 10.90 -10.49 19.66
N LEU A 9 11.46 -10.11 18.51
CA LEU A 9 10.98 -10.57 17.20
C LEU A 9 11.14 -12.09 17.05
N ASN A 10 12.28 -12.65 17.47
CA ASN A 10 12.55 -14.08 17.45
C ASN A 10 11.59 -14.87 18.36
N ILE A 11 11.26 -14.33 19.55
CA ILE A 11 10.26 -14.94 20.46
C ILE A 11 8.88 -15.01 19.78
N ARG A 12 8.49 -13.94 19.06
CA ARG A 12 7.18 -13.87 18.38
C ARG A 12 7.12 -14.77 17.15
N GLN A 13 8.21 -14.87 16.39
CA GLN A 13 8.33 -15.80 15.27
C GLN A 13 8.17 -17.26 15.73
N LYS A 14 8.78 -17.66 16.85
CA LYS A 14 8.61 -19.02 17.40
C LYS A 14 7.15 -19.41 17.68
N LYS A 15 6.28 -18.43 17.93
CA LYS A 15 4.84 -18.68 18.21
C LYS A 15 3.98 -18.75 16.95
N VAL A 16 4.34 -18.00 15.91
CA VAL A 16 3.45 -17.72 14.76
C VAL A 16 4.07 -18.16 13.41
N ARG A 17 5.32 -18.64 13.43
CA ARG A 17 6.23 -18.95 12.31
C ARG A 17 6.58 -17.72 11.50
N ASP A 18 5.64 -17.24 10.71
CA ASP A 18 5.85 -16.09 9.83
C ASP A 18 5.16 -14.85 10.40
N VAL A 19 5.84 -13.70 10.36
CA VAL A 19 5.34 -12.44 10.94
C VAL A 19 5.59 -11.25 10.05
N LYS A 20 4.59 -10.37 9.93
CA LYS A 20 4.79 -8.99 9.49
C LYS A 20 5.00 -8.12 10.71
N TRP A 21 5.95 -7.19 10.64
CA TRP A 21 6.29 -6.36 11.79
C TRP A 21 6.71 -4.95 11.43
N TYR A 22 6.59 -4.04 12.39
CA TYR A 22 7.14 -2.68 12.33
C TYR A 22 7.49 -2.18 13.73
N LEU A 23 8.45 -1.26 13.79
CA LEU A 23 8.86 -0.59 15.01
C LEU A 23 8.16 0.75 15.15
N ASN A 24 7.89 1.14 16.39
CA ASN A 24 7.40 2.47 16.73
C ASN A 24 8.11 2.93 17.99
N VAL A 25 8.87 4.03 17.91
CA VAL A 25 9.52 4.65 19.05
C VAL A 25 8.79 5.93 19.43
N ARG A 26 8.49 6.07 20.72
CA ARG A 26 7.94 7.29 21.31
C ARG A 26 9.07 8.06 22.00
N VAL A 27 9.22 9.33 21.67
CA VAL A 27 10.34 10.16 22.13
C VAL A 27 9.80 11.43 22.77
N ASP A 28 10.19 11.71 24.01
CA ASP A 28 9.98 12.99 24.67
C ASP A 28 10.96 14.01 24.12
N MET A 29 10.43 15.12 23.61
CA MET A 29 11.20 16.19 22.99
C MET A 29 10.86 17.51 23.65
N VAL A 30 11.88 18.35 23.80
CA VAL A 30 11.79 19.64 24.47
C VAL A 30 12.34 20.72 23.56
N ARG A 31 11.72 21.89 23.58
CA ARG A 31 12.19 23.08 22.90
C ARG A 31 12.14 24.27 23.84
N ASN A 32 13.15 25.13 23.77
CA ASN A 32 13.13 26.41 24.45
C ASN A 32 12.39 27.43 23.59
N ILE A 33 11.42 28.12 24.19
CA ILE A 33 10.76 29.29 23.60
C ILE A 33 11.42 30.54 24.21
N ASP A 34 11.42 31.65 23.47
CA ASP A 34 11.81 32.97 23.99
C ASP A 34 11.03 33.26 25.29
N ASN A 35 11.72 33.76 26.31
CA ASN A 35 11.30 33.90 27.73
C ASN A 35 11.61 32.73 28.67
N GLY A 36 12.36 31.70 28.25
CA GLY A 36 12.85 30.64 29.13
C GLY A 36 11.83 29.53 29.43
N THR A 37 10.66 29.59 28.80
CA THR A 37 9.62 28.55 28.88
C THR A 37 10.01 27.35 28.02
N LYS A 38 9.77 26.13 28.53
CA LYS A 38 10.04 24.87 27.82
C LYS A 38 8.75 24.31 27.24
N GLU A 39 8.71 24.15 25.93
CA GLU A 39 7.66 23.38 25.24
C GLU A 39 8.04 21.90 25.25
N LYS A 40 7.05 21.01 25.43
CA LYS A 40 7.25 19.55 25.41
C LYS A 40 6.31 18.88 24.42
N THR A 41 6.80 17.84 23.76
CA THR A 41 5.99 16.98 22.90
C THR A 41 6.51 15.55 22.93
N ALA A 42 5.65 14.58 22.64
CA ALA A 42 6.00 13.15 22.68
C ALA A 42 5.68 12.44 21.34
N PRO A 43 6.32 12.83 20.22
CA PRO A 43 6.08 12.26 18.90
C PRO A 43 6.44 10.76 18.83
N HIS A 44 5.83 10.11 17.84
CA HIS A 44 6.09 8.72 17.49
C HIS A 44 6.81 8.66 16.14
N PHE A 45 7.87 7.86 16.06
CA PHE A 45 8.62 7.61 14.84
C PHE A 45 8.51 6.12 14.51
N ARG A 46 7.94 5.81 13.35
CA ARG A 46 7.65 4.44 12.91
C ARG A 46 8.66 3.97 11.87
N SER A 47 8.99 2.68 11.81
CA SER A 47 9.69 2.08 10.66
C SER A 47 8.73 1.85 9.47
N LYS A 48 9.24 1.24 8.39
CA LYS A 48 8.38 0.58 7.39
C LYS A 48 7.84 -0.74 7.96
N THR A 49 6.93 -1.38 7.24
CA THR A 49 6.50 -2.75 7.56
C THR A 49 7.41 -3.74 6.85
N TYR A 50 7.90 -4.72 7.59
CA TYR A 50 8.77 -5.80 7.11
C TYR A 50 8.06 -7.14 7.26
N THR A 51 8.53 -8.14 6.53
CA THR A 51 8.08 -9.54 6.64
C THR A 51 9.27 -10.37 7.07
N SER A 52 9.06 -11.28 8.02
CA SER A 52 10.03 -12.27 8.46
C SER A 52 9.40 -13.64 8.34
N LEU A 53 10.04 -14.51 7.56
CA LEU A 53 9.67 -15.91 7.40
C LEU A 53 10.41 -16.78 8.42
N GLU A 54 9.95 -18.02 8.58
CA GLU A 54 10.61 -19.01 9.42
C GLU A 54 12.10 -19.18 9.05
N ASN A 55 13.00 -18.89 10.00
CA ASN A 55 14.46 -18.90 9.89
C ASN A 55 15.12 -17.73 9.14
N ASP A 56 14.39 -16.65 8.83
CA ASP A 56 15.00 -15.45 8.23
C ASP A 56 15.96 -14.75 9.21
N ASP A 57 17.15 -14.41 8.71
CA ASP A 57 18.02 -13.42 9.36
C ASP A 57 17.47 -12.02 9.10
N ASN A 58 17.03 -11.37 10.17
CA ASN A 58 16.38 -10.07 10.12
C ASN A 58 17.35 -8.89 10.28
N ASP A 59 18.66 -9.12 10.34
CA ASP A 59 19.65 -8.07 10.63
C ASP A 59 19.55 -6.90 9.64
N HIS A 60 19.45 -7.20 8.33
CA HIS A 60 19.32 -6.18 7.29
C HIS A 60 18.02 -5.36 7.44
N ASN A 61 16.89 -6.03 7.63
CA ASN A 61 15.57 -5.38 7.79
C ASN A 61 15.52 -4.54 9.08
N LEU A 62 16.13 -5.02 10.16
CA LEU A 62 16.29 -4.27 11.40
C LEU A 62 17.14 -3.02 11.20
N ASN A 63 18.28 -3.13 10.50
CA ASN A 63 19.12 -1.98 10.18
C ASN A 63 18.34 -0.91 9.39
N GLU A 64 17.60 -1.32 8.35
CA GLU A 64 16.78 -0.39 7.57
C GLU A 64 15.65 0.23 8.42
N ALA A 65 15.03 -0.55 9.32
CA ALA A 65 13.97 -0.06 10.21
C ALA A 65 14.47 1.06 11.13
N PHE A 66 15.64 0.86 11.74
CA PHE A 66 16.29 1.88 12.59
C PHE A 66 16.72 3.10 11.78
N GLN A 67 17.32 2.91 10.59
CA GLN A 67 17.71 4.01 9.71
C GLN A 67 16.51 4.88 9.33
N LYS A 68 15.37 4.27 8.98
CA LYS A 68 14.14 5.01 8.64
C LYS A 68 13.60 5.81 9.82
N MET A 69 13.59 5.24 11.03
CA MET A 69 13.16 5.94 12.23
C MET A 69 14.09 7.12 12.55
N ASN A 70 15.41 6.90 12.48
CA ASN A 70 16.40 7.95 12.71
C ASN A 70 16.28 9.09 11.70
N GLY A 71 16.13 8.78 10.41
CA GLY A 71 15.92 9.82 9.39
C GLY A 71 14.64 10.63 9.64
N SER A 72 13.58 10.00 10.14
CA SER A 72 12.33 10.69 10.49
C SER A 72 12.50 11.61 11.71
N LEU A 73 13.30 11.17 12.69
CA LEU A 73 13.65 11.95 13.87
C LEU A 73 14.55 13.15 13.51
N GLU A 74 15.57 12.93 12.69
CA GLU A 74 16.46 13.98 12.19
C GLU A 74 15.68 15.03 11.40
N GLU A 75 14.77 14.60 10.52
CA GLU A 75 13.90 15.51 9.77
C GLU A 75 13.02 16.35 10.71
N PHE A 76 12.51 15.76 11.79
CA PHE A 76 11.72 16.47 12.82
C PHE A 76 12.56 17.51 13.57
N ILE A 77 13.84 17.22 13.84
CA ILE A 77 14.78 18.15 14.46
C ILE A 77 15.15 19.28 13.49
N HIS A 78 15.46 18.95 12.23
CA HIS A 78 16.03 19.87 11.25
C HIS A 78 15.01 20.78 10.54
N LYS A 79 13.72 20.41 10.47
CA LYS A 79 12.68 21.22 9.79
C LYS A 79 12.19 22.44 10.60
N LYS A 80 13.14 23.24 11.12
CA LYS A 80 12.97 24.58 11.74
C LYS A 80 12.35 24.61 13.14
N SER A 81 12.25 23.48 13.82
CA SER A 81 11.50 23.44 15.07
C SER A 81 12.34 23.49 16.33
N ASN A 82 13.68 23.54 16.31
CA ASN A 82 14.53 23.61 17.53
C ASN A 82 14.18 22.56 18.62
N TRP A 83 13.62 21.41 18.24
CA TRP A 83 13.32 20.33 19.17
C TRP A 83 14.59 19.56 19.50
N ILE A 84 14.78 19.29 20.78
CA ILE A 84 15.88 18.49 21.32
C ILE A 84 15.28 17.23 21.91
N VAL A 85 15.88 16.08 21.62
CA VAL A 85 15.51 14.82 22.25
C VAL A 85 15.84 14.90 23.74
N ASN A 86 14.84 14.72 24.59
CA ASN A 86 15.01 14.67 26.04
C ASN A 86 15.13 13.23 26.52
N ASN A 87 14.18 12.36 26.13
CA ASN A 87 14.22 10.95 26.52
C ASN A 87 13.47 10.06 25.50
N VAL A 88 13.87 8.79 25.39
CA VAL A 88 13.07 7.77 24.69
C VAL A 88 12.08 7.19 25.70
N LEU A 89 10.78 7.37 25.44
CA LEU A 89 9.72 6.91 26.33
C LEU A 89 9.42 5.41 26.16
N GLY A 90 9.67 4.87 24.97
CA GLY A 90 9.52 3.43 24.72
C GLY A 90 9.62 3.08 23.25
N LEU A 91 9.92 1.81 22.99
CA LEU A 91 9.95 1.22 21.64
C LEU A 91 9.02 0.01 21.62
N ALA A 92 8.05 0.04 20.72
CA ALA A 92 7.11 -1.04 20.50
C ALA A 92 7.49 -1.83 19.24
N VAL A 93 7.66 -3.15 19.40
CA VAL A 93 7.67 -4.10 18.30
C VAL A 93 6.21 -4.51 18.05
N ASN A 94 5.67 -4.15 16.88
CA ASN A 94 4.32 -4.50 16.50
C ASN A 94 4.38 -5.64 15.48
N THR A 95 3.62 -6.71 15.72
CA THR A 95 3.67 -7.93 14.90
C THR A 95 2.27 -8.42 14.57
N VAL A 96 2.08 -8.93 13.37
CA VAL A 96 0.90 -9.67 12.93
C VAL A 96 1.33 -10.96 12.25
N LYS A 97 0.53 -12.03 12.35
CA LYS A 97 0.78 -13.28 11.62
C LYS A 97 0.90 -12.98 10.13
N TYR A 98 1.99 -13.42 9.51
CA TYR A 98 2.12 -13.40 8.06
C TYR A 98 1.52 -14.69 7.52
N SER A 99 0.42 -14.57 6.80
CA SER A 99 -0.07 -15.65 5.94
C SER A 99 0.34 -15.28 4.50
N PRO A 100 1.14 -16.10 3.80
CA PRO A 100 1.48 -15.86 2.40
C PRO A 100 0.22 -15.62 1.59
N ILE A 101 0.17 -14.43 0.99
CA ILE A 101 -0.96 -13.93 0.21
C ILE A 101 -1.14 -14.83 -1.00
N SER A 102 -2.20 -15.63 -1.01
CA SER A 102 -2.47 -16.58 -2.07
C SER A 102 -3.95 -16.50 -2.50
N GLY A 103 -4.20 -15.86 -3.65
CA GLY A 103 -5.50 -15.75 -4.33
C GLY A 103 -6.17 -17.10 -4.63
N SER A 104 -7.14 -17.50 -3.82
CA SER A 104 -7.94 -18.71 -3.95
C SER A 104 -9.04 -18.60 -5.02
N SER A 105 -10.11 -19.37 -4.85
CA SER A 105 -11.34 -19.34 -5.63
C SER A 105 -12.22 -18.14 -5.27
N TYR A 106 -13.34 -18.01 -6.00
CA TYR A 106 -14.34 -16.96 -5.79
C TYR A 106 -14.73 -16.78 -4.32
N MET A 107 -14.74 -15.52 -3.89
CA MET A 107 -15.26 -15.10 -2.60
C MET A 107 -16.29 -13.99 -2.79
N LYS A 108 -17.42 -14.06 -2.10
CA LYS A 108 -18.45 -13.01 -2.16
C LYS A 108 -17.88 -11.69 -1.64
N LEU A 109 -18.08 -10.62 -2.41
CA LEU A 109 -17.70 -9.27 -1.99
C LEU A 109 -18.54 -8.83 -0.78
N PRO A 110 -17.94 -8.12 0.19
CA PRO A 110 -18.66 -7.29 1.15
C PRO A 110 -19.71 -6.41 0.46
N SER A 111 -20.88 -6.24 1.10
CA SER A 111 -22.03 -5.54 0.51
C SER A 111 -21.69 -4.13 0.01
N LYS A 112 -20.87 -3.39 0.76
CA LYS A 112 -20.40 -2.03 0.41
C LYS A 112 -19.55 -2.00 -0.87
N LEU A 113 -18.80 -3.06 -1.14
CA LEU A 113 -17.99 -3.20 -2.35
C LEU A 113 -18.86 -3.61 -3.54
N TYR A 114 -19.78 -4.55 -3.31
CA TYR A 114 -20.74 -4.98 -4.33
C TYR A 114 -21.64 -3.83 -4.81
N SER A 115 -22.14 -2.99 -3.89
CA SER A 115 -23.01 -1.85 -4.22
C SER A 115 -22.34 -0.77 -5.06
N SER A 116 -21.01 -0.71 -5.05
CA SER A 116 -20.26 0.27 -5.84
C SER A 116 -20.47 0.08 -7.34
N LEU A 117 -20.80 -1.13 -7.81
CA LEU A 117 -20.85 -1.50 -9.25
C LEU A 117 -19.57 -1.12 -10.02
N SER A 118 -18.44 -1.05 -9.32
CA SER A 118 -17.13 -0.65 -9.87
C SER A 118 -16.10 -1.77 -9.79
N ILE A 119 -16.56 -2.98 -9.43
CA ILE A 119 -15.73 -4.16 -9.25
C ILE A 119 -16.35 -5.30 -10.04
N THR A 120 -15.56 -5.94 -10.89
CA THR A 120 -15.88 -7.21 -11.52
C THR A 120 -15.15 -8.31 -10.73
N ASN A 121 -15.93 -9.10 -10.00
CA ASN A 121 -15.44 -10.26 -9.26
C ASN A 121 -15.73 -11.54 -10.06
N ILE A 122 -14.69 -12.10 -10.66
CA ILE A 122 -14.81 -13.31 -11.49
C ILE A 122 -15.11 -14.52 -10.61
N LYS A 123 -16.16 -15.26 -10.98
CA LYS A 123 -16.59 -16.49 -10.32
C LYS A 123 -15.77 -17.68 -10.82
N ASN A 124 -14.59 -17.87 -10.25
CA ASN A 124 -13.70 -19.00 -10.53
C ASN A 124 -13.72 -20.06 -9.42
N GLU A 125 -13.56 -21.32 -9.79
CA GLU A 125 -13.42 -22.45 -8.86
C GLU A 125 -11.95 -22.85 -8.64
N ASP A 126 -11.05 -22.34 -9.48
CA ASP A 126 -9.60 -22.55 -9.39
C ASP A 126 -8.90 -21.50 -8.51
N ARG A 127 -7.57 -21.51 -8.50
CA ARG A 127 -6.72 -20.54 -7.79
C ARG A 127 -6.18 -19.42 -8.68
N LYS A 128 -6.86 -19.14 -9.80
CA LYS A 128 -6.40 -18.22 -10.85
C LYS A 128 -7.11 -16.86 -10.82
N CYS A 129 -7.71 -16.45 -9.70
CA CYS A 129 -8.46 -15.19 -9.59
C CYS A 129 -7.65 -13.95 -10.02
N PHE A 130 -6.33 -13.94 -9.79
CA PHE A 130 -5.42 -12.90 -10.28
C PHE A 130 -5.41 -12.85 -11.82
N LEU A 131 -5.16 -13.99 -12.46
CA LEU A 131 -5.15 -14.11 -13.92
C LEU A 131 -6.50 -13.71 -14.51
N TRP A 132 -7.59 -14.24 -13.95
CA TRP A 132 -8.94 -13.93 -14.42
C TRP A 132 -9.28 -12.45 -14.30
N SER A 133 -8.85 -11.78 -13.21
CA SER A 133 -9.06 -10.34 -13.05
C SER A 133 -8.25 -9.52 -14.06
N VAL A 134 -7.01 -9.90 -14.34
CA VAL A 134 -6.19 -9.26 -15.37
C VAL A 134 -6.81 -9.46 -16.76
N LEU A 135 -7.23 -10.68 -17.10
CA LEU A 135 -7.89 -10.96 -18.38
C LEU A 135 -9.22 -10.22 -18.53
N ALA A 136 -9.98 -10.06 -17.45
CA ALA A 136 -11.20 -9.26 -17.47
C ALA A 136 -10.94 -7.78 -17.77
N ALA A 137 -9.84 -7.23 -17.25
CA ALA A 137 -9.42 -5.87 -17.54
C ALA A 137 -8.95 -5.69 -19.00
N LEU A 138 -8.24 -6.68 -19.55
CA LEU A 138 -7.75 -6.67 -20.93
C LEU A 138 -8.85 -6.95 -21.96
N HIS A 139 -9.88 -7.71 -21.58
CA HIS A 139 -10.97 -8.10 -22.46
C HIS A 139 -12.34 -7.84 -21.80
N PRO A 140 -12.71 -6.57 -21.53
CA PRO A 140 -13.97 -6.25 -20.86
C PRO A 140 -15.19 -6.81 -21.60
N VAL A 141 -16.12 -7.40 -20.85
CA VAL A 141 -17.40 -7.93 -21.36
C VAL A 141 -18.56 -7.21 -20.69
N GLU A 142 -19.59 -6.85 -21.45
CA GLU A 142 -20.75 -6.13 -20.88
C GLU A 142 -21.72 -7.06 -20.14
N ARG A 143 -22.01 -8.23 -20.70
CA ARG A 143 -23.02 -9.16 -20.17
C ARG A 143 -22.39 -10.24 -19.31
N ASN A 144 -22.75 -10.28 -18.03
CA ASN A 144 -22.22 -11.23 -17.05
C ASN A 144 -20.68 -11.27 -17.03
N PRO A 145 -20.01 -10.13 -16.81
CA PRO A 145 -18.55 -10.03 -16.81
C PRO A 145 -17.89 -10.93 -15.75
N ASP A 146 -18.65 -11.44 -14.79
CA ASP A 146 -18.19 -12.32 -13.71
C ASP A 146 -17.93 -13.77 -14.15
N ARG A 147 -18.24 -14.17 -15.38
CA ARG A 147 -18.10 -15.58 -15.84
C ARG A 147 -16.71 -15.87 -16.44
N VAL A 148 -16.02 -16.86 -15.89
CA VAL A 148 -14.71 -17.36 -16.39
C VAL A 148 -14.76 -17.73 -17.87
N SER A 149 -15.87 -18.34 -18.33
CA SER A 149 -16.03 -18.83 -19.71
C SER A 149 -15.78 -17.76 -20.79
N HIS A 150 -15.98 -16.48 -20.48
CA HIS A 150 -15.70 -15.39 -21.42
C HIS A 150 -14.20 -15.19 -21.67
N TYR A 151 -13.36 -15.55 -20.70
CA TYR A 151 -11.94 -15.24 -20.67
C TYR A 151 -11.04 -16.45 -20.94
N MET A 152 -11.56 -17.68 -20.85
CA MET A 152 -10.78 -18.92 -21.05
C MET A 152 -9.98 -18.94 -22.36
N LYS A 153 -10.53 -18.40 -23.45
CA LYS A 153 -9.83 -18.31 -24.74
C LYS A 153 -8.58 -17.44 -24.74
N TYR A 154 -8.40 -16.60 -23.71
CA TYR A 154 -7.25 -15.71 -23.54
C TYR A 154 -6.28 -16.21 -22.48
N GLU A 155 -6.51 -17.38 -21.89
CA GLU A 155 -5.68 -17.90 -20.80
C GLU A 155 -4.20 -18.01 -21.21
N ASP A 156 -3.93 -18.47 -22.43
CA ASP A 156 -2.60 -18.60 -23.01
C ASP A 156 -2.02 -17.29 -23.58
N SER A 157 -2.76 -16.18 -23.54
CA SER A 157 -2.29 -14.88 -24.06
C SER A 157 -1.27 -14.20 -23.13
N LEU A 158 -1.18 -14.64 -21.87
CA LEU A 158 -0.30 -14.09 -20.85
C LEU A 158 0.82 -15.09 -20.53
N ASN A 159 2.04 -14.57 -20.41
CA ASN A 159 3.20 -15.34 -20.04
C ASN A 159 3.19 -15.63 -18.53
N LEU A 160 2.87 -16.88 -18.19
CA LEU A 160 2.81 -17.42 -16.82
C LEU A 160 4.05 -18.25 -16.43
N THR A 161 5.11 -18.25 -17.24
CA THR A 161 6.31 -19.03 -16.94
C THR A 161 6.93 -18.61 -15.61
N GLY A 162 7.07 -19.58 -14.69
CA GLY A 162 7.65 -19.35 -13.35
C GLY A 162 6.70 -18.67 -12.37
N PHE A 163 5.39 -18.77 -12.59
CA PHE A 163 4.35 -18.43 -11.62
C PHE A 163 3.61 -19.68 -11.17
N ASP A 164 3.43 -19.79 -9.87
CA ASP A 164 2.53 -20.75 -9.26
C ASP A 164 1.25 -20.02 -8.90
N PHE A 165 0.13 -20.73 -8.96
CA PHE A 165 -1.13 -20.22 -8.48
C PHE A 165 -1.34 -20.63 -7.01
N PRO A 166 -1.72 -19.67 -6.15
CA PRO A 166 -2.04 -18.29 -6.50
C PRO A 166 -0.85 -17.34 -6.69
N VAL A 167 -1.03 -16.31 -7.52
CA VAL A 167 -0.04 -15.24 -7.65
C VAL A 167 -0.03 -14.37 -6.39
N SER A 168 1.10 -14.38 -5.69
CA SER A 168 1.32 -13.54 -4.50
C SER A 168 1.58 -12.08 -4.89
N LEU A 169 1.24 -11.16 -3.97
CA LEU A 169 1.47 -9.72 -4.17
C LEU A 169 2.95 -9.40 -4.50
N SER A 170 3.89 -10.14 -3.89
CA SER A 170 5.33 -9.99 -4.14
C SER A 170 5.75 -10.36 -5.57
N LYS A 171 4.98 -11.20 -6.26
CA LYS A 171 5.26 -11.62 -7.64
C LYS A 171 4.60 -10.71 -8.68
N VAL A 172 3.77 -9.73 -8.28
CA VAL A 172 3.07 -8.82 -9.20
C VAL A 172 4.04 -8.00 -10.06
N GLU A 173 5.12 -7.46 -9.47
CA GLU A 173 6.13 -6.70 -10.25
C GLU A 173 6.80 -7.56 -11.33
N LYS A 174 7.06 -8.84 -11.03
CA LYS A 174 7.61 -9.78 -12.01
C LYS A 174 6.59 -10.02 -13.13
N PHE A 175 5.33 -10.25 -12.77
CA PHE A 175 4.25 -10.54 -13.73
C PHE A 175 4.03 -9.36 -14.67
N GLU A 176 3.98 -8.16 -14.10
CA GLU A 176 3.84 -6.90 -14.79
C GLU A 176 4.93 -6.73 -15.87
N LYS A 177 6.21 -6.86 -15.48
CA LYS A 177 7.35 -6.77 -16.40
C LYS A 177 7.33 -7.83 -17.49
N GLN A 178 6.99 -9.07 -17.13
CA GLN A 178 6.97 -10.21 -18.04
C GLN A 178 5.87 -10.10 -19.11
N ASN A 179 4.79 -9.38 -18.82
CA ASN A 179 3.65 -9.19 -19.71
C ASN A 179 3.53 -7.75 -20.26
N SER A 180 4.47 -6.86 -19.93
CA SER A 180 4.46 -5.44 -20.32
C SER A 180 3.17 -4.71 -19.95
N LEU A 181 2.63 -5.01 -18.77
CA LEU A 181 1.41 -4.40 -18.24
C LEU A 181 1.75 -3.26 -17.25
N SER A 182 0.75 -2.48 -16.84
CA SER A 182 0.83 -1.58 -15.69
C SER A 182 -0.25 -1.99 -14.70
N ILE A 183 0.11 -2.51 -13.53
CA ILE A 183 -0.84 -3.06 -12.56
C ILE A 183 -0.75 -2.30 -11.24
N ASN A 184 -1.90 -1.86 -10.74
CA ASN A 184 -2.04 -1.37 -9.36
C ASN A 184 -2.86 -2.37 -8.57
N VAL A 185 -2.50 -2.56 -7.29
CA VAL A 185 -3.24 -3.41 -6.37
C VAL A 185 -3.61 -2.59 -5.15
N PHE A 186 -4.90 -2.55 -4.85
CA PHE A 186 -5.47 -1.89 -3.68
C PHE A 186 -5.97 -2.94 -2.68
N GLY A 187 -5.79 -2.68 -1.39
CA GLY A 187 -6.43 -3.41 -0.30
C GLY A 187 -7.68 -2.69 0.17
N TRP A 188 -8.54 -3.42 0.88
CA TRP A 188 -9.69 -2.85 1.56
C TRP A 188 -9.86 -3.47 2.95
N GLU A 189 -9.98 -2.62 3.96
CA GLU A 189 -10.17 -3.01 5.36
C GLU A 189 -11.02 -1.94 6.05
N ASP A 190 -12.01 -2.36 6.84
CA ASP A 190 -12.90 -1.48 7.63
C ASP A 190 -13.51 -0.29 6.87
N GLY A 191 -13.77 -0.46 5.57
CA GLY A 191 -14.36 0.57 4.74
C GLY A 191 -13.37 1.54 4.10
N GLU A 192 -12.08 1.40 4.35
CA GLU A 192 -10.99 2.19 3.77
C GLU A 192 -10.25 1.43 2.67
N VAL A 193 -9.87 2.13 1.61
CA VAL A 193 -9.01 1.61 0.53
C VAL A 193 -7.59 2.11 0.75
N PHE A 194 -6.61 1.25 0.53
CA PHE A 194 -5.19 1.60 0.63
C PHE A 194 -4.37 0.93 -0.47
N PRO A 195 -3.27 1.54 -0.95
CA PRO A 195 -2.43 0.91 -1.96
C PRO A 195 -1.61 -0.23 -1.34
N LEU A 196 -1.62 -1.40 -2.00
CA LEU A 196 -0.80 -2.56 -1.66
C LEU A 196 0.40 -2.69 -2.61
N TYR A 197 0.18 -2.37 -3.88
CA TYR A 197 1.22 -2.32 -4.91
C TYR A 197 0.86 -1.23 -5.92
N MET A 198 1.84 -0.41 -6.29
CA MET A 198 1.67 0.61 -7.31
C MET A 198 2.66 0.34 -8.43
N THR A 199 2.16 0.36 -9.68
CA THR A 199 3.01 0.17 -10.85
C THR A 199 4.18 1.16 -10.83
N LYS A 200 5.35 0.66 -11.24
CA LYS A 200 6.53 1.50 -11.53
C LYS A 200 6.67 1.77 -13.03
N MET A 201 5.84 1.14 -13.85
CA MET A 201 5.88 1.24 -15.31
C MET A 201 5.00 2.41 -15.77
N SER A 202 5.56 3.28 -16.61
CA SER A 202 4.84 4.41 -17.20
C SER A 202 4.34 4.05 -18.60
N ASN A 203 3.41 3.10 -18.72
CA ASN A 203 2.93 2.63 -20.02
C ASN A 203 1.70 3.42 -20.55
N GLY A 204 1.48 4.64 -20.08
CA GLY A 204 0.35 5.48 -20.52
C GLY A 204 -0.94 5.20 -19.73
N SER A 205 -2.10 5.36 -20.36
CA SER A 205 -3.43 5.41 -19.72
C SER A 205 -4.08 4.05 -19.39
N ASN A 206 -3.42 2.93 -19.69
CA ASN A 206 -4.02 1.59 -19.58
C ASN A 206 -3.51 0.86 -18.32
N GLU A 207 -3.73 1.48 -17.17
CA GLU A 207 -3.44 0.85 -15.88
C GLU A 207 -4.56 -0.13 -15.49
N ILE A 208 -4.17 -1.32 -15.06
CA ILE A 208 -5.08 -2.35 -14.54
C ILE A 208 -5.14 -2.18 -13.03
N ASP A 209 -6.29 -1.70 -12.55
CA ASP A 209 -6.54 -1.56 -11.13
C ASP A 209 -7.18 -2.85 -10.57
N LEU A 210 -6.50 -3.50 -9.64
CA LEU A 210 -6.98 -4.69 -8.96
C LEU A 210 -7.32 -4.39 -7.50
N LEU A 211 -8.40 -5.00 -7.02
CA LEU A 211 -8.72 -5.07 -5.60
C LEU A 211 -8.24 -6.41 -5.06
N TYR A 212 -7.47 -6.38 -3.99
CA TYR A 212 -7.05 -7.54 -3.24
C TYR A 212 -7.81 -7.59 -1.91
N LEU A 213 -8.40 -8.74 -1.63
CA LEU A 213 -9.15 -9.00 -0.41
C LEU A 213 -8.65 -10.30 0.21
N SER A 214 -8.62 -10.35 1.54
CA SER A 214 -8.22 -11.54 2.28
C SER A 214 -9.11 -11.75 3.51
N ASN A 215 -9.38 -13.01 3.81
CA ASN A 215 -9.90 -13.48 5.10
C ASN A 215 -8.90 -14.46 5.72
N ASP A 216 -9.28 -15.10 6.83
CA ASP A 216 -8.40 -16.00 7.59
C ASP A 216 -7.90 -17.22 6.81
N GLU A 217 -8.62 -17.62 5.75
CA GLU A 217 -8.36 -18.86 5.01
C GLU A 217 -7.91 -18.62 3.57
N ASN A 218 -8.34 -17.50 2.98
CA ASN A 218 -8.32 -17.28 1.55
C ASN A 218 -8.04 -15.83 1.23
N SER A 219 -7.38 -15.60 0.10
CA SER A 219 -7.35 -14.27 -0.50
C SER A 219 -7.84 -14.32 -1.92
N TYR A 220 -8.12 -13.18 -2.55
CA TYR A 220 -8.59 -13.14 -3.91
C TYR A 220 -8.39 -11.76 -4.52
N TYR A 221 -8.34 -11.74 -5.85
CA TYR A 221 -8.25 -10.53 -6.64
C TYR A 221 -9.57 -10.31 -7.38
N CYS A 222 -9.95 -9.05 -7.51
CA CYS A 222 -11.03 -8.60 -8.38
C CYS A 222 -10.53 -7.47 -9.26
N TRP A 223 -11.14 -7.29 -10.42
CA TRP A 223 -10.85 -6.15 -11.27
C TRP A 223 -11.67 -4.94 -10.83
N ILE A 224 -11.01 -3.80 -10.59
CA ILE A 224 -11.66 -2.50 -10.39
C ILE A 224 -11.91 -1.89 -11.77
N THR A 225 -13.16 -1.91 -12.22
CA THR A 225 -13.55 -1.41 -13.55
C THR A 225 -13.54 0.12 -13.63
N ASN A 226 -13.68 0.79 -12.48
CA ASN A 226 -13.67 2.24 -12.42
C ASN A 226 -13.18 2.73 -11.04
N LEU A 227 -11.90 3.11 -10.95
CA LEU A 227 -11.28 3.53 -9.70
C LEU A 227 -11.96 4.76 -9.07
N SER A 228 -12.34 5.77 -9.88
CA SER A 228 -13.04 6.95 -9.37
C SER A 228 -14.37 6.63 -8.71
N ARG A 229 -15.15 5.75 -9.32
CA ARG A 229 -16.44 5.29 -8.77
C ARG A 229 -16.22 4.45 -7.52
N PHE A 230 -15.20 3.59 -7.54
CA PHE A 230 -14.82 2.78 -6.39
C PHE A 230 -14.49 3.65 -5.17
N LEU A 231 -13.57 4.59 -5.33
CA LEU A 231 -13.11 5.47 -4.26
C LEU A 231 -14.17 6.49 -3.82
N GLY A 232 -15.02 6.94 -4.75
CA GLY A 232 -16.18 7.75 -4.42
C GLY A 232 -17.14 7.04 -3.47
N HIS A 233 -17.37 5.73 -3.66
CA HIS A 233 -18.26 4.95 -2.81
C HIS A 233 -17.64 4.56 -1.47
N THR A 234 -16.30 4.44 -1.39
CA THR A 234 -15.61 4.04 -0.16
C THR A 234 -15.24 5.24 0.72
N HIS A 235 -14.76 6.34 0.13
CA HIS A 235 -14.22 7.50 0.85
C HIS A 235 -15.11 8.75 0.82
N ASN A 236 -16.02 8.89 -0.14
CA ASN A 236 -16.78 10.13 -0.30
C ASN A 236 -18.17 10.02 0.35
N LYS A 237 -18.41 10.81 1.41
CA LYS A 237 -19.76 11.02 1.97
C LYS A 237 -20.57 12.06 1.18
N SER A 238 -19.93 12.75 0.23
CA SER A 238 -20.55 13.73 -0.67
C SER A 238 -20.84 13.12 -2.05
N HIS A 239 -21.94 13.53 -2.69
CA HIS A 239 -22.31 13.12 -4.05
C HIS A 239 -21.45 13.73 -5.18
N THR A 240 -20.37 14.44 -4.85
CA THR A 240 -19.48 15.06 -5.84
C THR A 240 -18.56 14.02 -6.49
N LYS A 241 -18.50 14.00 -7.84
CA LYS A 241 -17.60 13.12 -8.60
C LYS A 241 -16.15 13.61 -8.45
N LEU A 242 -15.27 12.74 -7.93
CA LEU A 242 -13.84 13.04 -7.73
C LEU A 242 -12.97 12.14 -8.62
N HIS A 243 -11.86 12.70 -9.10
CA HIS A 243 -10.77 11.98 -9.76
C HIS A 243 -9.68 11.70 -8.75
N TYR A 244 -9.25 10.45 -8.63
CA TYR A 244 -8.32 10.07 -7.58
C TYR A 244 -6.93 9.81 -8.15
N CYS A 245 -5.91 10.27 -7.44
CA CYS A 245 -4.54 9.84 -7.73
C CYS A 245 -4.34 8.43 -7.20
N HIS A 246 -3.97 7.48 -8.06
CA HIS A 246 -3.66 6.10 -7.71
C HIS A 246 -2.67 5.95 -6.55
N ARG A 247 -1.65 6.82 -6.48
CA ARG A 247 -0.58 6.75 -5.46
C ARG A 247 -0.98 7.28 -4.09
N TYR A 248 -1.85 8.28 -4.05
CA TYR A 248 -2.18 9.01 -2.81
C TYR A 248 -3.64 8.83 -2.38
N LEU A 249 -4.47 8.19 -3.22
CA LEU A 249 -5.91 7.98 -3.02
C LEU A 249 -6.68 9.26 -2.64
N HIS A 250 -6.15 10.42 -3.02
CA HIS A 250 -6.74 11.72 -2.76
C HIS A 250 -7.59 12.15 -3.95
N GLY A 251 -8.83 12.55 -3.68
CA GLY A 251 -9.81 12.94 -4.70
C GLY A 251 -9.72 14.42 -5.06
N PHE A 252 -9.63 14.71 -6.35
CA PHE A 252 -9.57 16.05 -6.93
C PHE A 252 -10.82 16.32 -7.78
N MET A 253 -11.26 17.57 -7.82
CA MET A 253 -12.48 17.97 -8.53
C MET A 253 -12.26 18.28 -10.03
N TYR A 254 -11.00 18.44 -10.49
CA TYR A 254 -10.67 18.85 -11.87
C TYR A 254 -9.51 18.05 -12.49
N ILE A 255 -9.68 17.59 -13.74
CA ILE A 255 -8.74 16.77 -14.53
C ILE A 255 -7.38 17.46 -14.79
N ASN A 256 -7.35 18.80 -14.87
CA ASN A 256 -6.13 19.55 -15.19
C ASN A 256 -4.98 19.42 -14.17
N TYR A 257 -5.24 18.91 -12.96
CA TYR A 257 -4.21 18.66 -11.95
C TYR A 257 -3.48 17.32 -12.14
N ILE A 258 -4.05 16.38 -12.91
CA ILE A 258 -3.46 15.04 -13.14
C ILE A 258 -2.27 15.11 -14.12
N VAL A 259 -2.27 16.09 -15.03
CA VAL A 259 -1.23 16.22 -16.07
C VAL A 259 0.05 16.89 -15.55
N ASN A 260 0.06 17.41 -14.32
CA ASN A 260 1.15 18.25 -13.81
C ASN A 260 1.86 17.66 -12.58
N ASP A 261 2.29 16.41 -12.68
CA ASP A 261 3.22 15.78 -11.72
C ASP A 261 4.60 16.51 -11.69
N SER A 262 4.85 17.41 -12.66
CA SER A 262 6.00 18.32 -12.69
C SER A 262 5.83 19.60 -11.85
N ILE A 263 4.60 19.99 -11.48
CA ILE A 263 4.34 21.19 -10.68
C ILE A 263 4.68 20.95 -9.20
N PHE A 264 4.47 19.72 -8.69
CA PHE A 264 4.82 19.41 -7.29
C PHE A 264 6.34 19.46 -7.02
N LYS A 265 7.17 19.18 -8.03
CA LYS A 265 8.63 19.36 -7.94
C LYS A 265 9.09 20.82 -8.11
N LYS A 266 8.31 21.67 -8.78
CA LYS A 266 8.74 23.04 -9.11
C LYS A 266 8.50 24.06 -7.99
N TYR A 267 7.59 23.79 -7.06
CA TYR A 267 7.36 24.66 -5.90
C TYR A 267 8.45 24.59 -4.82
N ASN A 268 9.41 23.66 -4.91
CA ASN A 268 10.50 23.52 -3.94
C ASN A 268 11.88 24.01 -4.41
N THR A 269 11.96 24.69 -5.55
CA THR A 269 13.21 25.30 -6.02
C THR A 269 12.94 26.63 -6.70
N GLN A 270 13.51 27.69 -6.11
CA GLN A 270 13.60 29.09 -6.58
C GLN A 270 12.39 30.01 -6.32
N LYS A 271 12.50 30.82 -5.26
CA LYS A 271 12.91 32.24 -5.39
C LYS A 271 13.26 32.85 -4.03
N ARG A 272 14.55 33.18 -3.84
CA ARG A 272 14.98 34.30 -3.01
C ARG A 272 14.45 35.58 -3.66
N VAL A 273 13.69 36.39 -2.94
CA VAL A 273 13.58 37.84 -3.18
C VAL A 273 13.61 38.54 -1.83
N LYS A 274 14.59 39.44 -1.68
CA LYS A 274 14.76 40.38 -0.55
C LYS A 274 13.64 41.43 -0.55
N MET A 275 13.19 41.82 0.64
CA MET A 275 12.88 43.20 1.07
C MET A 275 13.16 43.20 2.59
N ILE A 276 14.20 43.87 3.13
CA ILE A 276 14.33 45.32 3.46
C ILE A 276 13.05 45.79 4.15
N PHE A 277 13.04 46.12 5.45
CA PHE A 277 13.92 47.04 6.19
C PHE A 277 14.64 46.42 7.38
#